data_AF-A0A9D8I964-F1
#
_entry.id   AF-A0A9D8I964-F1
#
_cell.length_a   1.000
_cell.length_b   1.000
_cell.length_c   1.000
_cell.angle_alpha   90.00
_cell.angle_beta   90.00
_cell.angle_gamma   90.00
#
_symmetry.space_group_name_H-M   'P 1'
#
loop_
_entity.id
_entity.type
_entity.pdbx_description
1 polymer ?
#
loop_
_entity_poly.entity_id
_entity_poly.type
_entity_poly.pdbx_seq_one_letter_code
_entity_poly.pdbx_strand_id
1 'polypeptide(L)'
;MAERTLFITTITGTLADHAPRPANLLSVHDWSDRIDGLDIRLFSAGLLASAKSAHWQRSLTVSLLAELALWDPDVCTAGASRTLAELIEPSSWLSEIATARGWSPDEDPKSAPALRRGIRQHFESAPRVHSAWLALAGCREALDYRVWNAQVMTLFPLLERHRRSLLKAYGAMHLFKIPWKTTFGQIERVEDLELNHIADQLDRHNSRGLRDICEFVCWLRDLRNDLAHLSLIPAVRLLHPSFSSRLGQYQSADDF
;
A
#
# COMPACT_ATOMS: atom_id res chain seq x y z
N MET A 1 -16.89 1.74 -41.70
CA MET A 1 -16.50 2.84 -40.80
C MET A 1 -15.02 3.09 -41.03
N ALA A 2 -14.63 4.30 -41.44
CA ALA A 2 -13.22 4.60 -41.67
C ALA A 2 -12.51 4.72 -40.31
N GLU A 3 -11.50 3.88 -40.07
CA GLU A 3 -10.56 4.05 -38.96
C GLU A 3 -9.84 5.38 -39.17
N ARG A 4 -10.11 6.35 -38.30
CA ARG A 4 -9.39 7.62 -38.28
C ARG A 4 -8.19 7.47 -37.36
N THR A 5 -7.00 7.75 -37.87
CA THR A 5 -5.78 7.82 -37.06
C THR A 5 -5.94 8.87 -35.98
N LEU A 6 -5.75 8.47 -34.73
CA LEU A 6 -5.76 9.36 -33.56
C LEU A 6 -4.31 9.67 -33.17
N PHE A 7 -4.00 10.96 -33.04
CA PHE A 7 -2.74 11.43 -32.48
C PHE A 7 -3.01 12.05 -31.11
N ILE A 8 -2.32 11.58 -30.07
CA ILE A 8 -2.46 12.07 -28.70
C ILE A 8 -1.09 12.63 -28.28
N THR A 9 -1.11 13.83 -27.70
CA THR A 9 0.07 14.44 -27.10
C THR A 9 -0.31 15.12 -25.79
N THR A 10 0.61 15.12 -24.83
CA THR A 10 0.44 15.79 -23.54
C THR A 10 1.16 17.13 -23.56
N ILE A 11 0.49 18.16 -23.05
CA ILE A 11 1.07 19.50 -22.89
C ILE A 11 1.19 19.75 -21.39
N THR A 12 2.38 20.09 -20.91
CA THR A 12 2.69 20.26 -19.49
C THR A 12 3.39 21.60 -19.21
N GLY A 13 3.41 22.02 -17.94
CA GLY A 13 4.09 23.24 -17.51
C GLY A 13 3.46 24.51 -18.09
N THR A 14 4.28 25.48 -18.46
CA THR A 14 3.81 26.78 -18.99
C THR A 14 3.13 26.67 -20.36
N LEU A 15 3.39 25.60 -21.12
CA LEU A 15 2.70 25.36 -22.39
C LEU A 15 1.21 25.06 -22.18
N ALA A 16 0.83 24.52 -21.01
CA ALA A 16 -0.57 24.25 -20.69
C ALA A 16 -1.40 25.54 -20.57
N ASP A 17 -0.78 26.67 -20.19
CA ASP A 17 -1.44 28.00 -20.17
C ASP A 17 -1.83 28.49 -21.57
N HIS A 18 -1.21 27.92 -22.59
CA HIS A 18 -1.43 28.22 -24.00
C HIS A 18 -1.97 27.01 -24.77
N ALA A 19 -2.63 26.08 -24.07
CA ALA A 19 -3.27 24.94 -24.71
C ALA A 19 -4.23 25.41 -25.82
N PRO A 20 -4.25 24.73 -26.99
CA PRO A 20 -5.14 25.11 -28.07
C PRO A 20 -6.60 25.01 -27.62
N ARG A 21 -7.48 25.81 -28.22
CA ARG A 21 -8.92 25.65 -27.99
C ARG A 21 -9.43 24.45 -28.78
N PRO A 22 -10.42 23.71 -28.26
CA PRO A 22 -11.09 22.65 -29.02
C PRO A 22 -11.52 23.14 -30.41
N ALA A 23 -11.30 22.33 -31.43
CA ALA A 23 -11.58 22.67 -32.83
C ALA A 23 -12.03 21.43 -33.61
N ASN A 24 -12.38 21.60 -34.89
CA ASN A 24 -12.71 20.46 -35.76
C ASN A 24 -11.53 19.48 -35.79
N LEU A 25 -11.75 18.25 -35.32
CA LEU A 25 -10.76 17.17 -35.18
C LEU A 25 -9.72 17.36 -34.06
N LEU A 26 -9.89 18.34 -33.16
CA LEU A 26 -9.04 18.55 -31.99
C LEU A 26 -9.90 18.61 -30.72
N SER A 27 -9.74 17.60 -29.87
CA SER A 27 -10.28 17.60 -28.50
C SER A 27 -9.17 17.92 -27.52
N VAL A 28 -9.46 18.79 -26.55
CA VAL A 28 -8.53 19.14 -25.47
C VAL A 28 -9.17 18.72 -24.16
N HIS A 29 -8.44 17.91 -23.40
CA HIS A 29 -8.88 17.36 -22.13
C HIS A 29 -7.95 17.84 -21.03
N ASP A 30 -8.52 18.40 -19.97
CA ASP A 30 -7.77 18.61 -18.73
C ASP A 30 -7.58 17.26 -18.04
N TRP A 31 -6.34 17.00 -17.61
CA TRP A 31 -5.95 15.79 -16.90
C TRP A 31 -6.37 15.83 -15.41
N SER A 32 -6.63 17.02 -14.87
CA SER A 32 -7.03 17.18 -13.47
C SER A 32 -8.30 16.39 -13.15
N ASP A 33 -8.22 15.58 -12.08
CA ASP A 33 -9.33 14.75 -11.55
C ASP A 33 -9.96 13.79 -12.59
N ARG A 34 -9.19 13.40 -13.63
CA ARG A 34 -9.60 12.38 -14.61
C ARG A 34 -9.08 10.98 -14.31
N ILE A 35 -8.04 10.91 -13.49
CA ILE A 35 -7.43 9.68 -13.02
C ILE A 35 -7.72 9.55 -11.53
N ASP A 36 -8.13 8.35 -11.13
CA ASP A 36 -8.35 8.00 -9.72
C ASP A 36 -7.37 6.91 -9.23
N GLY A 37 -7.54 6.49 -7.97
CA GLY A 37 -6.73 5.44 -7.39
C GLY A 37 -6.91 4.07 -8.06
N LEU A 38 -8.07 3.79 -8.67
CA LEU A 38 -8.32 2.53 -9.36
C LEU A 38 -7.51 2.46 -10.66
N ASP A 39 -7.51 3.52 -11.46
CA ASP A 39 -6.74 3.61 -12.70
C ASP A 39 -5.25 3.34 -12.45
N ILE A 40 -4.71 3.93 -11.38
CA ILE A 40 -3.29 3.85 -11.04
C ILE A 40 -2.95 2.49 -10.46
N ARG A 41 -3.86 1.86 -9.70
CA ARG A 41 -3.72 0.46 -9.28
C ARG A 41 -3.71 -0.49 -10.47
N LEU A 42 -4.60 -0.29 -11.44
CA LEU A 42 -4.65 -1.09 -12.66
C LEU A 42 -3.38 -0.94 -13.49
N PHE A 43 -2.92 0.30 -13.67
CA PHE A 43 -1.65 0.58 -14.36
C PHE A 43 -0.47 -0.09 -13.66
N SER A 44 -0.35 0.07 -12.34
CA SER A 44 0.71 -0.54 -11.52
C SER A 44 0.67 -2.07 -11.59
N ALA A 45 -0.54 -2.67 -11.55
CA ALA A 45 -0.70 -4.11 -11.70
C ALA A 45 -0.27 -4.59 -13.10
N GLY A 46 -0.55 -3.82 -14.15
CA GLY A 46 -0.09 -4.07 -15.52
C GLY A 46 1.44 -4.08 -15.62
N LEU A 47 2.11 -3.07 -15.06
CA LEU A 47 3.58 -2.99 -15.03
C LEU A 47 4.22 -4.20 -14.33
N LEU A 48 3.57 -4.70 -13.28
CA LEU A 48 4.09 -5.81 -12.49
C LEU A 48 3.67 -7.18 -13.05
N ALA A 49 2.87 -7.28 -14.12
CA ALA A 49 2.26 -8.53 -14.61
C ALA A 49 3.25 -9.69 -14.78
N SER A 50 4.47 -9.41 -15.24
CA SER A 50 5.53 -10.41 -15.47
C SER A 50 6.44 -10.65 -14.26
N ALA A 51 6.31 -9.87 -13.18
CA ALA A 51 7.17 -9.97 -12.01
C ALA A 51 6.93 -11.28 -11.24
N LYS A 52 8.01 -12.01 -10.96
CA LYS A 52 7.99 -13.19 -10.10
C LYS A 52 8.07 -12.77 -8.63
N SER A 53 6.91 -12.56 -8.01
CA SER A 53 6.79 -12.23 -6.59
C SER A 53 5.62 -12.99 -5.96
N ALA A 54 5.67 -13.22 -4.64
CA ALA A 54 4.52 -13.77 -3.94
C ALA A 54 3.29 -12.86 -4.11
N HIS A 55 2.09 -13.44 -4.17
CA HIS A 55 0.85 -12.67 -4.43
C HIS A 55 0.69 -11.50 -3.46
N TRP A 56 0.94 -11.71 -2.16
CA TRP A 56 0.84 -10.65 -1.16
C TRP A 56 1.84 -9.51 -1.37
N GLN A 57 3.08 -9.83 -1.80
CA GLN A 57 4.10 -8.82 -2.10
C GLN A 57 3.65 -7.99 -3.30
N ARG A 58 3.18 -8.65 -4.35
CA ARG A 58 2.62 -7.98 -5.54
C ARG A 58 1.46 -7.06 -5.15
N SER A 59 0.50 -7.54 -4.35
CA SER A 59 -0.62 -6.73 -3.89
C SER A 59 -0.15 -5.50 -3.09
N LEU A 60 0.85 -5.68 -2.22
CA LEU A 60 1.40 -4.57 -1.44
C LEU A 60 2.16 -3.58 -2.32
N THR A 61 2.98 -4.06 -3.25
CA THR A 61 3.68 -3.23 -4.23
C THR A 61 2.69 -2.39 -5.06
N VAL A 62 1.61 -3.00 -5.55
CA VAL A 62 0.55 -2.27 -6.29
C VAL A 62 -0.10 -1.19 -5.42
N SER A 63 -0.45 -1.52 -4.17
CA SER A 63 -1.01 -0.53 -3.24
C SER A 63 -0.03 0.60 -2.93
N LEU A 64 1.24 0.29 -2.67
CA LEU A 64 2.28 1.28 -2.42
C LEU A 64 2.46 2.21 -3.62
N LEU A 65 2.58 1.65 -4.83
CA LEU A 65 2.70 2.46 -6.04
C LEU A 65 1.48 3.36 -6.23
N ALA A 66 0.27 2.88 -5.97
CA ALA A 66 -0.92 3.71 -6.10
C ALA A 66 -0.97 4.88 -5.09
N GLU A 67 -0.67 4.62 -3.82
CA GLU A 67 -0.66 5.66 -2.79
C GLU A 67 0.49 6.67 -2.99
N LEU A 68 1.63 6.22 -3.54
CA LEU A 68 2.79 7.07 -3.79
C LEU A 68 2.69 7.82 -5.12
N ALA A 69 2.16 7.21 -6.18
CA ALA A 69 2.04 7.84 -7.48
C ALA A 69 0.93 8.88 -7.54
N LEU A 70 -0.17 8.65 -6.82
CA LEU A 70 -1.40 9.43 -7.00
C LEU A 70 -1.76 9.48 -8.48
N TRP A 71 -1.80 10.65 -9.13
CA TRP A 71 -2.10 10.80 -10.55
C TRP A 71 -0.92 10.58 -11.51
N ASP A 72 0.28 10.26 -11.00
CA ASP A 72 1.51 10.30 -11.79
C ASP A 72 2.02 8.91 -12.26
N PRO A 73 1.80 8.53 -13.52
CA PRO A 73 2.24 7.23 -14.04
C PRO A 73 3.77 7.09 -14.14
N ASP A 74 4.54 8.19 -14.14
CA ASP A 74 6.01 8.12 -14.14
C ASP A 74 6.51 7.54 -12.82
N VAL A 75 5.86 7.89 -11.70
CA VAL A 75 6.17 7.34 -10.37
C VAL A 75 5.88 5.85 -10.34
N CYS A 76 4.76 5.40 -10.91
CA CYS A 76 4.47 3.96 -11.06
C CYS A 76 5.55 3.26 -11.87
N THR A 77 5.94 3.83 -13.01
CA THR A 77 6.94 3.25 -13.91
C THR A 77 8.31 3.15 -13.25
N ALA A 78 8.77 4.23 -12.61
CA ALA A 78 10.02 4.24 -11.87
C ALA A 78 9.98 3.24 -10.70
N GLY A 79 8.90 3.25 -9.93
CA GLY A 79 8.71 2.39 -8.76
C GLY A 79 8.55 0.90 -9.09
N ALA A 80 8.00 0.54 -10.25
CA ALA A 80 7.84 -0.86 -10.66
C ALA A 80 9.18 -1.60 -10.84
N SER A 81 10.26 -0.86 -11.07
CA SER A 81 11.62 -1.42 -11.13
C SER A 81 12.30 -1.58 -9.76
N ARG A 82 11.68 -1.07 -8.70
CA ARG A 82 12.26 -1.02 -7.34
C ARG A 82 11.89 -2.25 -6.54
N THR A 83 12.73 -2.55 -5.55
CA THR A 83 12.44 -3.58 -4.56
C THR A 83 11.31 -3.13 -3.63
N LEU A 84 10.61 -4.09 -3.02
CA LEU A 84 9.58 -3.78 -2.03
C LEU A 84 10.15 -2.99 -0.83
N ALA A 85 11.42 -3.20 -0.47
CA ALA A 85 12.07 -2.43 0.59
C ALA A 85 12.20 -0.95 0.24
N GLU A 86 12.62 -0.63 -0.98
CA GLU A 86 12.71 0.76 -1.48
C GLU A 86 11.34 1.43 -1.60
N LEU A 87 10.27 0.67 -1.84
CA LEU A 87 8.91 1.23 -1.89
C LEU A 87 8.34 1.52 -0.50
N ILE A 88 8.73 0.74 0.52
CA ILE A 88 8.38 1.02 1.92
C ILE A 88 9.16 2.24 2.45
N GLU A 89 10.37 2.48 1.93
CA GLU A 89 11.23 3.62 2.29
C GLU A 89 11.43 4.57 1.09
N PRO A 90 10.40 5.31 0.65
CA PRO A 90 10.38 5.85 -0.70
C PRO A 90 11.13 7.17 -0.87
N SER A 91 11.57 7.80 0.22
CA SER A 91 12.10 9.17 0.22
C SER A 91 13.25 9.39 -0.76
N SER A 92 14.21 8.47 -0.85
CA SER A 92 15.39 8.63 -1.71
C SER A 92 15.00 8.74 -3.19
N TRP A 93 14.35 7.71 -3.74
CA TRP A 93 14.05 7.66 -5.17
C TRP A 93 12.93 8.62 -5.58
N LEU A 94 12.02 8.96 -4.67
CA LEU A 94 11.03 10.00 -4.91
C LEU A 94 11.68 11.39 -5.00
N SER A 95 12.68 11.69 -4.17
CA SER A 95 13.40 12.96 -4.24
C SER A 95 14.20 13.11 -5.55
N GLU A 96 14.69 12.01 -6.10
CA GLU A 96 15.34 11.98 -7.42
C GLU A 96 14.37 12.42 -8.53
N ILE A 97 13.12 11.94 -8.49
CA ILE A 97 12.08 12.34 -9.45
C ILE A 97 11.79 13.83 -9.36
N ALA A 98 11.63 14.37 -8.15
CA ALA A 98 11.38 15.80 -7.97
C ALA A 98 12.55 16.66 -8.46
N THR A 99 13.78 16.23 -8.17
CA THR A 99 15.01 16.90 -8.62
C THR A 99 15.13 16.89 -10.14
N ALA A 100 14.84 15.75 -10.79
CA ALA A 100 14.82 15.63 -12.24
C ALA A 100 13.77 16.54 -12.90
N ARG A 101 12.67 16.84 -12.21
CA ARG A 101 11.63 17.80 -12.62
C ARG A 101 11.96 19.26 -12.28
N GLY A 102 13.13 19.50 -11.68
CA GLY A 102 13.60 20.80 -11.26
C GLY A 102 12.76 21.44 -10.15
N TRP A 103 12.00 20.64 -9.39
CA TRP A 103 11.26 21.14 -8.23
C TRP A 103 12.23 21.53 -7.12
N SER A 104 11.83 22.52 -6.31
CA SER A 104 12.55 22.97 -5.13
C SER A 104 11.74 22.68 -3.85
N PRO A 105 12.41 22.34 -2.72
CA PRO A 105 11.73 22.14 -1.44
C PRO A 105 11.04 23.41 -0.91
N ASP A 106 11.50 24.59 -1.33
CA ASP A 106 10.96 25.89 -0.87
C ASP A 106 9.72 26.35 -1.66
N GLU A 107 9.31 25.60 -2.69
CA GLU A 107 8.11 25.93 -3.47
C GLU A 107 6.85 25.75 -2.63
N ASP A 108 6.01 26.78 -2.54
CA ASP A 108 4.70 26.64 -1.90
C ASP A 108 3.78 25.75 -2.77
N PRO A 109 3.39 24.55 -2.30
CA PRO A 109 2.53 23.65 -3.06
C PRO A 109 1.12 24.22 -3.28
N LYS A 110 0.72 25.29 -2.57
CA LYS A 110 -0.57 25.97 -2.75
C LYS A 110 -0.54 27.06 -3.81
N SER A 111 0.65 27.42 -4.30
CA SER A 111 0.82 28.48 -5.30
C SER A 111 0.30 28.04 -6.68
N ALA A 112 -0.17 28.98 -7.50
CA ALA A 112 -0.58 28.69 -8.89
C ALA A 112 0.53 28.05 -9.75
N PRO A 113 1.81 28.46 -9.64
CA PRO A 113 2.91 27.75 -10.30
C PRO A 113 3.03 26.27 -9.89
N ALA A 114 2.84 25.94 -8.62
CA ALA A 114 2.91 24.55 -8.14
C ALA A 114 1.83 23.65 -8.77
N LEU A 115 0.62 24.17 -8.99
CA LEU A 115 -0.42 23.44 -9.73
C LEU A 115 0.03 23.17 -11.17
N ARG A 116 0.53 24.18 -11.89
CA ARG A 116 0.98 24.03 -13.30
C ARG A 116 2.15 23.07 -13.47
N ARG A 117 3.00 22.96 -12.45
CA ARG A 117 4.15 22.06 -12.43
C ARG A 117 3.80 20.64 -11.97
N GLY A 118 2.55 20.38 -11.59
CA GLY A 118 2.10 19.07 -11.11
C GLY A 118 2.54 18.74 -9.68
N ILE A 119 2.97 19.74 -8.89
CA ILE A 119 3.31 19.56 -7.47
C ILE A 119 2.04 19.31 -6.64
N ARG A 120 0.91 19.90 -7.05
CA ARG A 120 -0.39 19.72 -6.39
C ARG A 120 -1.49 19.61 -7.43
N GLN A 121 -2.41 18.67 -7.23
CA GLN A 121 -3.55 18.44 -8.10
C GLN A 121 -4.77 17.96 -7.30
N HIS A 122 -5.97 18.06 -7.88
CA HIS A 122 -7.12 17.32 -7.37
C HIS A 122 -7.00 15.84 -7.76
N PHE A 123 -7.18 14.97 -6.78
CA PHE A 123 -7.16 13.53 -6.93
C PHE A 123 -8.19 12.94 -5.98
N GLU A 124 -9.14 12.19 -6.54
CA GLU A 124 -10.30 11.66 -5.82
C GLU A 124 -11.07 12.77 -5.08
N SER A 125 -11.40 13.85 -5.81
CA SER A 125 -12.14 15.02 -5.28
C SER A 125 -11.43 15.80 -4.16
N ALA A 126 -10.18 15.49 -3.84
CA ALA A 126 -9.42 16.18 -2.80
C ALA A 126 -8.11 16.75 -3.35
N PRO A 127 -7.67 17.94 -2.90
CA PRO A 127 -6.36 18.45 -3.27
C PRO A 127 -5.28 17.63 -2.56
N ARG A 128 -4.36 17.07 -3.35
CA ARG A 128 -3.24 16.25 -2.88
C ARG A 128 -1.93 16.83 -3.38
N VAL A 129 -0.87 16.70 -2.58
CA VAL A 129 0.50 17.10 -2.95
C VAL A 129 1.25 15.88 -3.47
N HIS A 130 2.10 16.07 -4.47
CA HIS A 130 2.84 15.00 -5.11
C HIS A 130 3.87 14.35 -4.19
N SER A 131 3.98 13.01 -4.16
CA SER A 131 4.89 12.31 -3.24
C SER A 131 6.37 12.67 -3.47
N ALA A 132 6.79 12.81 -4.72
CA ALA A 132 8.15 13.26 -5.06
C ALA A 132 8.50 14.61 -4.41
N TRP A 133 7.57 15.58 -4.42
CA TRP A 133 7.80 16.86 -3.76
C TRP A 133 7.83 16.70 -2.23
N LEU A 134 6.93 15.90 -1.65
CA LEU A 134 6.93 15.64 -0.20
C LEU A 134 8.28 15.05 0.26
N ALA A 135 8.86 14.15 -0.54
CA ALA A 135 10.17 13.57 -0.28
C ALA A 135 11.28 14.62 -0.31
N LEU A 136 11.29 15.45 -1.35
CA LEU A 136 12.26 16.53 -1.51
C LEU A 136 12.17 17.57 -0.37
N ALA A 137 10.95 17.94 0.03
CA ALA A 137 10.67 18.90 1.09
C ALA A 137 10.81 18.32 2.52
N GLY A 138 11.22 17.04 2.66
CA GLY A 138 11.38 16.40 3.97
C GLY A 138 10.09 16.22 4.76
N CYS A 139 8.93 16.25 4.09
CA CYS A 139 7.60 16.10 4.68
C CYS A 139 7.29 14.62 4.98
N ARG A 140 8.07 14.03 5.88
CA ARG A 140 8.09 12.59 6.15
C ARG A 140 6.74 12.06 6.62
N GLU A 141 6.06 12.76 7.53
CA GLU A 141 4.76 12.33 8.07
C GLU A 141 3.71 12.09 6.98
N ALA A 142 3.66 12.95 5.96
CA ALA A 142 2.72 12.82 4.85
C ALA A 142 3.06 11.64 3.92
N LEU A 143 4.34 11.31 3.76
CA LEU A 143 4.78 10.12 3.03
C LEU A 143 4.54 8.84 3.83
N ASP A 144 4.89 8.86 5.12
CA ASP A 144 4.68 7.74 6.02
C ASP A 144 3.19 7.40 6.09
N TYR A 145 2.30 8.40 6.10
CA TYR A 145 0.87 8.16 6.02
C TYR A 145 0.44 7.43 4.74
N ARG A 146 1.05 7.70 3.58
CA ARG A 146 0.74 7.01 2.31
C ARG A 146 1.22 5.57 2.32
N VAL A 147 2.44 5.35 2.81
CA VAL A 147 3.00 4.01 2.97
C VAL A 147 2.14 3.22 3.96
N TRP A 148 1.76 3.81 5.09
CA TRP A 148 0.89 3.21 6.09
C TRP A 148 -0.47 2.85 5.50
N ASN A 149 -1.10 3.75 4.73
CA ASN A 149 -2.39 3.49 4.10
C ASN A 149 -2.32 2.28 3.15
N ALA A 150 -1.28 2.20 2.31
CA ALA A 150 -1.02 1.04 1.47
C ALA A 150 -0.84 -0.25 2.28
N GLN A 151 -0.08 -0.19 3.37
CA GLN A 151 0.15 -1.32 4.26
C GLN A 151 -1.15 -1.79 4.91
N VAL A 152 -1.97 -0.89 5.46
CA VAL A 152 -3.26 -1.26 6.08
C VAL A 152 -4.18 -1.93 5.08
N MET A 153 -4.39 -1.32 3.92
CA MET A 153 -5.32 -1.80 2.89
C MET A 153 -4.95 -3.20 2.38
N THR A 154 -3.66 -3.57 2.40
CA THR A 154 -3.20 -4.87 1.94
C THR A 154 -3.00 -5.88 3.07
N LEU A 155 -2.42 -5.47 4.21
CA LEU A 155 -2.01 -6.39 5.26
C LEU A 155 -3.17 -6.75 6.20
N PHE A 156 -4.08 -5.84 6.53
CA PHE A 156 -5.21 -6.19 7.42
C PHE A 156 -6.06 -7.35 6.90
N PRO A 157 -6.46 -7.40 5.60
CA PRO A 157 -7.15 -8.55 5.05
C PRO A 157 -6.35 -9.86 5.18
N LEU A 158 -5.02 -9.81 5.03
CA LEU A 158 -4.16 -11.00 5.16
C LEU A 158 -4.04 -11.45 6.62
N LEU A 159 -3.86 -10.52 7.54
CA LEU A 159 -3.79 -10.78 8.98
C LEU A 159 -5.09 -11.42 9.48
N GLU A 160 -6.24 -10.91 9.02
CA GLU A 160 -7.56 -11.48 9.35
C GLU A 160 -7.75 -12.89 8.78
N ARG A 161 -7.28 -13.15 7.55
CA ARG A 161 -7.30 -14.50 6.98
C ARG A 161 -6.48 -15.47 7.83
N HIS A 162 -5.26 -15.08 8.20
CA HIS A 162 -4.41 -15.89 9.09
C HIS A 162 -5.07 -16.12 10.44
N ARG A 163 -5.67 -15.09 11.06
CA ARG A 163 -6.42 -15.24 12.31
C ARG A 163 -7.50 -16.33 12.19
N ARG A 164 -8.33 -16.28 11.14
CA ARG A 164 -9.39 -17.28 10.91
C ARG A 164 -8.83 -18.68 10.69
N SER A 165 -7.77 -18.81 9.88
CA SER A 165 -7.12 -20.11 9.64
C SER A 165 -6.54 -20.71 10.92
N LEU A 166 -5.93 -19.89 11.78
CA LEU A 166 -5.42 -20.31 13.09
C LEU A 166 -6.55 -20.82 13.99
N LEU A 167 -7.66 -20.08 14.07
CA LEU A 167 -8.83 -20.49 14.84
C LEU A 167 -9.43 -21.80 14.33
N LYS A 168 -9.52 -21.99 13.01
CA LYS A 168 -9.99 -23.24 12.40
C LYS A 168 -9.06 -24.41 12.75
N ALA A 169 -7.76 -24.28 12.50
CA ALA A 169 -6.78 -25.35 12.65
C ALA A 169 -6.60 -25.76 14.13
N TYR A 170 -6.42 -24.78 15.02
CA TYR A 170 -6.09 -25.04 16.42
C TYR A 170 -7.31 -25.05 17.35
N GLY A 171 -8.43 -24.45 16.93
CA GLY A 171 -9.72 -24.57 17.63
C GLY A 171 -10.26 -26.00 17.58
N ALA A 172 -10.13 -26.68 16.44
CA ALA A 172 -10.47 -28.10 16.31
C ALA A 172 -9.63 -29.01 17.22
N MET A 173 -8.42 -28.58 17.57
CA MET A 173 -7.53 -29.29 18.49
C MET A 173 -7.79 -28.94 19.98
N HIS A 174 -8.83 -28.16 20.27
CA HIS A 174 -9.17 -27.68 21.61
C HIS A 174 -8.02 -26.95 22.33
N LEU A 175 -7.15 -26.27 21.57
CA LEU A 175 -6.05 -25.49 22.15
C LEU A 175 -6.50 -24.12 22.67
N PHE A 176 -7.68 -23.63 22.27
CA PHE A 176 -8.23 -22.37 22.75
C PHE A 176 -9.23 -22.59 23.87
N LYS A 177 -8.99 -21.92 25.00
CA LYS A 177 -9.85 -21.97 26.17
C LYS A 177 -10.89 -20.85 26.11
N ILE A 178 -12.15 -21.27 26.16
CA ILE A 178 -13.32 -20.39 26.28
C ILE A 178 -14.12 -20.85 27.52
N PRO A 179 -14.73 -19.93 28.29
CA PRO A 179 -14.62 -18.48 28.16
C PRO A 179 -13.23 -17.93 28.49
N TRP A 180 -12.84 -16.85 27.80
CA TRP A 180 -11.56 -16.17 28.01
C TRP A 180 -11.77 -14.80 28.63
N LYS A 181 -11.15 -14.54 29.79
CA LYS A 181 -11.26 -13.25 30.48
C LYS A 181 -10.26 -12.25 29.92
N THR A 182 -10.75 -11.07 29.57
CA THR A 182 -9.96 -9.90 29.16
C THR A 182 -10.23 -8.71 30.09
N THR A 183 -9.46 -7.64 29.94
CA THR A 183 -9.72 -6.36 30.64
C THR A 183 -11.03 -5.69 30.23
N PHE A 184 -11.59 -6.05 29.06
CA PHE A 184 -12.78 -5.43 28.49
C PHE A 184 -14.04 -6.31 28.61
N GLY A 185 -13.92 -7.48 29.25
CA GLY A 185 -15.01 -8.44 29.39
C GLY A 185 -14.59 -9.87 29.07
N GLN A 186 -15.59 -10.74 28.97
CA GLN A 186 -15.39 -12.16 28.71
C GLN A 186 -15.69 -12.49 27.24
N ILE A 187 -14.80 -13.24 26.61
CA ILE A 187 -14.99 -13.78 25.27
C ILE A 187 -15.58 -15.18 25.40
N GLU A 188 -16.75 -15.39 24.77
CA GLU A 188 -17.51 -16.64 24.90
C GLU A 188 -17.45 -17.53 23.66
N ARG A 189 -16.86 -17.05 22.56
CA ARG A 189 -16.74 -17.78 21.31
C ARG A 189 -15.30 -17.77 20.81
N VAL A 190 -14.86 -18.89 20.24
CA VAL A 190 -13.50 -19.01 19.69
C VAL A 190 -13.32 -18.03 18.52
N GLU A 191 -14.37 -17.83 17.72
CA GLU A 191 -14.39 -16.91 16.57
C GLU A 191 -14.06 -15.45 16.94
N ASP A 192 -14.34 -15.05 18.18
CA ASP A 192 -14.16 -13.69 18.70
C ASP A 192 -12.72 -13.46 19.23
N LEU A 193 -11.85 -14.47 19.19
CA LEU A 193 -10.46 -14.33 19.59
C LEU A 193 -9.66 -13.55 18.54
N GLU A 194 -9.15 -12.39 18.96
CA GLU A 194 -8.14 -11.59 18.25
C GLU A 194 -6.74 -12.22 18.27
N LEU A 195 -5.85 -11.78 17.37
CA LEU A 195 -4.45 -12.26 17.31
C LEU A 195 -3.69 -12.12 18.64
N ASN A 196 -3.95 -11.06 19.41
CA ASN A 196 -3.39 -10.91 20.77
C ASN A 196 -3.79 -12.09 21.66
N HIS A 197 -5.08 -12.45 21.69
CA HIS A 197 -5.58 -13.55 22.51
C HIS A 197 -5.08 -14.92 22.05
N ILE A 198 -4.97 -15.12 20.73
CA ILE A 198 -4.41 -16.34 20.15
C ILE A 198 -2.95 -16.50 20.58
N ALA A 199 -2.13 -15.45 20.46
CA ALA A 199 -0.73 -15.47 20.88
C ALA A 199 -0.59 -15.82 22.36
N ASP A 200 -1.35 -15.15 23.23
CA ASP A 200 -1.30 -15.37 24.69
C ASP A 200 -1.69 -16.80 25.08
N GLN A 201 -2.66 -17.40 24.38
CA GLN A 201 -3.08 -18.77 24.64
C GLN A 201 -2.09 -19.79 24.11
N LEU A 202 -1.54 -19.60 22.90
CA LEU A 202 -0.55 -20.51 22.34
C LEU A 202 0.78 -20.49 23.10
N ASP A 203 1.20 -19.34 23.64
CA ASP A 203 2.43 -19.23 24.44
C ASP A 203 2.37 -20.12 25.69
N ARG A 204 1.19 -20.29 26.29
CA ARG A 204 0.98 -21.23 27.41
C ARG A 204 1.15 -22.70 27.02
N HIS A 205 1.14 -23.00 25.73
CA HIS A 205 1.31 -24.35 25.15
C HIS A 205 2.67 -24.53 24.45
N ASN A 206 3.59 -23.57 24.58
CA ASN A 206 4.90 -23.58 23.90
C ASN A 206 5.74 -24.85 24.19
N SER A 207 5.50 -25.50 25.34
CA SER A 207 6.11 -26.79 25.71
C SER A 207 5.71 -27.99 24.83
N ARG A 208 4.74 -27.86 23.92
CA ARG A 208 4.23 -28.94 23.05
C ARG A 208 4.81 -28.95 21.63
N GLY A 209 5.96 -28.32 21.40
CA GLY A 209 6.57 -28.23 20.07
C GLY A 209 5.91 -27.21 19.14
N LEU A 210 5.08 -26.32 19.69
CA LEU A 210 4.37 -25.25 18.96
C LEU A 210 5.18 -23.96 18.85
N ARG A 211 6.47 -23.98 19.19
CA ARG A 211 7.30 -22.77 19.25
C ARG A 211 7.28 -21.96 17.95
N ASP A 212 7.44 -22.63 16.82
CA ASP A 212 7.48 -22.00 15.50
C ASP A 212 6.15 -21.32 15.13
N ILE A 213 5.01 -21.93 15.48
CA ILE A 213 3.71 -21.28 15.27
C ILE A 213 3.50 -20.13 16.27
N CYS A 214 3.92 -20.28 17.53
CA CYS A 214 3.85 -19.19 18.51
C CYS A 214 4.64 -17.96 18.05
N GLU A 215 5.87 -18.15 17.56
CA GLU A 215 6.70 -17.08 17.01
C GLU A 215 6.02 -16.39 15.82
N PHE A 216 5.40 -17.16 14.92
CA PHE A 216 4.65 -16.60 13.79
C PHE A 216 3.40 -15.82 14.24
N VAL A 217 2.60 -16.33 15.17
CA VAL A 217 1.41 -15.61 15.66
C VAL A 217 1.80 -14.34 16.41
N CYS A 218 2.85 -14.37 17.23
CA CYS A 218 3.41 -13.18 17.86
C CYS A 218 3.84 -12.15 16.82
N TRP A 219 4.51 -12.58 15.73
CA TRP A 219 4.87 -11.69 14.64
C TRP A 219 3.62 -11.05 13.99
N LEU A 220 2.60 -11.84 13.62
CA LEU A 220 1.33 -11.33 13.05
C LEU A 220 0.63 -10.33 13.98
N ARG A 221 0.56 -10.67 15.27
CA ARG A 221 -0.01 -9.84 16.32
C ARG A 221 0.66 -8.48 16.36
N ASP A 222 1.98 -8.45 16.37
CA ASP A 222 2.71 -7.20 16.48
C ASP A 222 2.59 -6.36 15.21
N LEU A 223 2.59 -6.97 14.01
CA LEU A 223 2.29 -6.26 12.76
C LEU A 223 0.92 -5.58 12.83
N ARG A 224 -0.11 -6.30 13.30
CA ARG A 224 -1.46 -5.76 13.47
C ARG A 224 -1.45 -4.58 14.45
N ASN A 225 -0.76 -4.72 15.59
CA ASN A 225 -0.72 -3.69 16.61
C ASN A 225 -0.02 -2.42 16.11
N ASP A 226 1.12 -2.53 15.45
CA ASP A 226 1.83 -1.39 14.85
C ASP A 226 0.90 -0.61 13.91
N LEU A 227 0.27 -1.32 12.95
CA LEU A 227 -0.62 -0.71 11.97
C LEU A 227 -1.85 -0.05 12.61
N ALA A 228 -2.43 -0.69 13.64
CA ALA A 228 -3.56 -0.12 14.39
C ALA A 228 -3.17 1.15 15.18
N HIS A 229 -1.89 1.32 15.50
CA HIS A 229 -1.33 2.50 16.14
C HIS A 229 -0.70 3.49 15.14
N LEU A 230 -1.13 3.46 13.87
CA LEU A 230 -0.64 4.35 12.81
C LEU A 230 0.88 4.26 12.58
N SER A 231 1.49 3.14 12.95
CA SER A 231 2.93 2.91 12.81
C SER A 231 3.22 2.10 11.55
N LEU A 232 4.29 2.51 10.84
CA LEU A 232 4.79 1.79 9.68
C LEU A 232 5.42 0.46 10.09
N ILE A 233 5.16 -0.57 9.29
CA ILE A 233 5.94 -1.81 9.35
C ILE A 233 7.18 -1.61 8.48
N PRO A 234 8.41 -1.61 9.05
CA PRO A 234 9.61 -1.47 8.26
C PRO A 234 9.85 -2.72 7.41
N ALA A 235 10.50 -2.54 6.25
CA ALA A 235 10.75 -3.61 5.29
C ALA A 235 11.47 -4.81 5.92
N VAL A 236 12.45 -4.57 6.81
CA VAL A 236 13.20 -5.62 7.51
C VAL A 236 12.31 -6.54 8.33
N ARG A 237 11.22 -6.02 8.91
CA ARG A 237 10.28 -6.78 9.72
C ARG A 237 9.30 -7.55 8.83
N LEU A 238 8.82 -6.90 7.77
CA LEU A 238 7.84 -7.50 6.85
C LEU A 238 8.46 -8.61 5.99
N LEU A 239 9.72 -8.43 5.59
CA LEU A 239 10.49 -9.36 4.76
C LEU A 239 11.29 -10.36 5.58
N HIS A 240 11.02 -10.50 6.88
CA HIS A 240 11.74 -11.40 7.76
C HIS A 240 11.74 -12.83 7.18
N PRO A 241 12.91 -13.49 6.98
CA PRO A 241 13.01 -14.75 6.24
C PRO A 241 12.16 -15.89 6.83
N SER A 242 11.98 -15.91 8.15
CA SER A 242 11.22 -16.98 8.83
C SER A 242 9.71 -16.90 8.60
N PHE A 243 9.17 -15.74 8.22
CA PHE A 243 7.72 -15.48 8.24
C PHE A 243 7.16 -14.97 6.90
N SER A 244 7.97 -14.28 6.10
CA SER A 244 7.50 -13.63 4.86
C SER A 244 6.96 -14.64 3.82
N SER A 245 7.53 -15.84 3.76
CA SER A 245 7.04 -16.95 2.92
C SER A 245 5.65 -17.43 3.35
N ARG A 246 5.38 -17.44 4.66
CA ARG A 246 4.11 -17.89 5.25
C ARG A 246 2.99 -16.88 5.10
N LEU A 247 3.32 -15.59 5.01
CA LEU A 247 2.31 -14.54 4.88
C LEU A 247 1.42 -14.76 3.63
N GLY A 248 1.99 -15.32 2.56
CA GLY A 248 1.27 -15.70 1.34
C GLY A 248 0.71 -17.12 1.31
N GLN A 249 1.10 -17.97 2.27
CA GLN A 249 0.65 -19.36 2.34
C GLN A 249 -0.48 -19.45 3.34
N TYR A 250 -1.70 -19.59 2.84
CA TYR A 250 -2.85 -19.95 3.64
C TYR A 250 -3.49 -21.20 3.04
N GLN A 251 -3.96 -22.11 3.89
CA GLN A 251 -4.83 -23.19 3.46
C GLN A 251 -6.19 -22.57 3.14
N SER A 252 -6.60 -22.62 1.87
CA SER A 252 -7.92 -22.21 1.45
C SER A 252 -8.96 -23.02 2.23
N ALA A 253 -10.03 -22.37 2.68
CA ALA A 253 -11.15 -23.07 3.29
C ALA A 253 -11.89 -23.96 2.27
N ASP A 254 -11.65 -23.76 0.96
CA ASP A 254 -12.24 -24.53 -0.14
C ASP A 254 -11.42 -25.77 -0.54
N ASP A 255 -10.28 -26.04 0.11
CA ASP A 255 -9.41 -27.21 -0.18
C ASP A 255 -9.76 -28.46 0.66
N PHE A 256 -10.93 -28.51 1.33
CA PHE A 256 -11.47 -29.68 2.02
C PHE A 256 -12.99 -29.80 1.91
#